data_AF-T0TXI5-F1
#
_entry.id   AF-T0TXI5-F1
#
_cell.length_a   1.000
_cell.length_b   1.000
_cell.length_c   1.000
_cell.angle_alpha   90.00
_cell.angle_beta   90.00
_cell.angle_gamma   90.00
#
_symmetry.space_group_name_H-M   'P 1'
#
loop_
_entity.id
_entity.type
_entity.pdbx_description
1 polymer ?
#
loop_
_entity_poly.entity_id
_entity_poly.type
_entity_poly.pdbx_seq_one_letter_code
_entity_poly.pdbx_strand_id
1 'polypeptide(L)'
;MGVYNNDWLLNQIRGTANVVSKVFKFESLDIDLGQVEDENGQMVSGNDYIDDLVLRSKYRQATDFVHSQLKRLTPNDYKLLVSVYIDYLENLPPLIREKHQLDNRQIMDWKAKLSEFSW
;
A
#
# COMPACT_ATOMS: atom_id res chain seq x y z
N MET A 1 -23.53 -18.65 -7.40
CA MET A 1 -22.33 -18.25 -8.17
C MET A 1 -22.20 -16.75 -8.06
N GLY A 2 -21.35 -16.27 -7.15
CA GLY A 2 -21.22 -14.84 -6.83
C GLY A 2 -20.23 -14.16 -7.76
N VAL A 3 -20.74 -13.56 -8.84
CA VAL A 3 -19.98 -12.58 -9.62
C VAL A 3 -20.06 -11.27 -8.85
N TYR A 4 -19.09 -11.00 -7.97
CA TYR A 4 -19.05 -9.75 -7.23
C TYR A 4 -18.39 -8.66 -8.10
N ASN A 5 -19.26 -7.78 -8.57
CA ASN A 5 -19.01 -6.56 -9.32
C ASN A 5 -17.86 -5.72 -8.73
N ASN A 6 -16.76 -5.62 -9.50
CA ASN A 6 -15.77 -4.55 -9.39
C ASN A 6 -16.29 -3.20 -9.93
N ASP A 7 -17.53 -3.15 -10.42
CA ASP A 7 -18.12 -1.97 -11.06
C ASP A 7 -18.34 -0.78 -10.12
N TRP A 8 -18.56 -0.97 -8.82
CA TRP A 8 -18.85 0.17 -7.94
C TRP A 8 -17.59 0.98 -7.57
N LEU A 9 -16.42 0.34 -7.51
CA LEU A 9 -15.13 1.02 -7.39
C LEU A 9 -14.80 1.81 -8.66
N LEU A 10 -15.07 1.24 -9.84
CA LEU A 10 -14.88 1.92 -11.13
C LEU A 10 -15.91 3.04 -11.36
N ASN A 11 -17.15 2.88 -10.91
CA ASN A 11 -18.20 3.88 -11.10
C ASN A 11 -18.08 5.08 -10.14
N GLN A 12 -17.40 4.92 -9.00
CA GLN A 12 -16.96 6.06 -8.18
C GLN A 12 -15.77 6.82 -8.80
N ILE A 13 -14.99 6.18 -9.67
CA ILE A 13 -13.85 6.84 -10.33
C ILE A 13 -14.31 7.71 -11.52
N ARG A 14 -15.39 7.32 -12.23
CA ARG A 14 -15.90 8.10 -13.38
C ARG A 14 -16.62 9.40 -13.01
N GLY A 15 -17.22 9.51 -11.82
CA GLY A 15 -17.92 10.72 -11.36
C GLY A 15 -17.10 11.63 -10.44
N THR A 16 -15.99 11.12 -9.90
CA THR A 16 -15.13 11.81 -8.92
C THR A 16 -13.66 11.71 -9.32
N ALA A 17 -13.38 12.03 -10.59
CA ALA A 17 -12.02 12.06 -11.16
C ALA A 17 -11.05 13.04 -10.45
N ASN A 18 -11.47 13.69 -9.35
CA ASN A 18 -10.67 14.65 -8.60
C ASN A 18 -10.49 14.36 -7.10
N VAL A 19 -11.13 13.33 -6.51
CA VAL A 19 -11.13 13.15 -5.03
C VAL A 19 -10.33 11.91 -4.56
N VAL A 20 -10.08 10.96 -5.46
CA VAL A 20 -9.13 9.83 -5.26
C VAL A 20 -7.77 10.15 -5.91
N SER A 21 -7.61 11.37 -6.44
CA SER A 21 -6.45 11.86 -7.22
C SER A 21 -5.14 12.06 -6.40
N LYS A 22 -5.05 11.45 -5.23
CA LYS A 22 -3.92 11.58 -4.30
C LYS A 22 -3.62 10.28 -3.54
N VAL A 23 -4.13 9.14 -3.99
CA VAL A 23 -4.32 7.97 -3.12
C VAL A 23 -3.07 7.18 -2.78
N PHE A 24 -1.92 7.42 -3.40
CA PHE A 24 -0.63 7.30 -2.74
C PHE A 24 0.45 7.77 -3.72
N LYS A 25 1.33 8.68 -3.29
CA LYS A 25 2.43 9.16 -4.15
C LYS A 25 3.74 8.57 -3.67
N PHE A 26 3.93 7.27 -3.84
CA PHE A 26 5.28 6.71 -3.81
C PHE A 26 6.15 7.33 -4.92
N GLU A 27 5.56 7.76 -6.04
CA GLU A 27 6.25 8.58 -7.06
C GLU A 27 6.85 9.90 -6.54
N SER A 28 6.33 10.46 -5.44
CA SER A 28 6.92 11.66 -4.82
C SER A 28 7.99 11.35 -3.79
N LEU A 29 8.12 10.08 -3.41
CA LEU A 29 9.26 9.61 -2.65
C LEU A 29 10.36 9.31 -3.66
N ASP A 30 11.48 10.03 -3.56
CA ASP A 30 12.71 9.77 -4.32
C ASP A 30 13.40 8.50 -3.76
N ILE A 31 12.65 7.42 -3.65
CA ILE A 31 13.07 6.13 -3.12
C ILE A 31 12.85 5.10 -4.22
N ASP A 32 13.94 4.51 -4.69
CA ASP A 32 13.89 3.42 -5.66
C ASP A 32 13.50 2.11 -4.94
N LEU A 33 12.23 1.69 -5.11
CA LEU A 33 11.74 0.40 -4.62
C LEU A 33 12.17 -0.78 -5.51
N GLY A 34 13.08 -0.56 -6.46
CA GLY A 34 13.74 -1.57 -7.28
C GLY A 34 12.76 -2.24 -8.23
N GLN A 35 13.10 -3.45 -8.70
CA GLN A 35 12.18 -4.27 -9.48
C GLN A 35 11.73 -5.48 -8.67
N VAL A 36 10.48 -5.86 -8.86
CA VAL A 36 9.84 -7.02 -8.23
C VAL A 36 9.03 -7.75 -9.29
N GLU A 37 8.97 -9.07 -9.17
CA GLU A 37 8.14 -9.89 -10.03
C GLU A 37 6.69 -9.85 -9.52
N ASP A 38 5.75 -9.45 -10.37
CA ASP A 38 4.32 -9.43 -10.06
C ASP A 38 3.72 -10.84 -10.04
N GLU A 39 2.43 -10.95 -9.71
CA GLU A 39 1.72 -12.24 -9.69
C GLU A 39 1.63 -12.92 -11.08
N ASN A 40 1.90 -12.20 -12.16
CA ASN A 40 1.91 -12.71 -13.53
C ASN A 40 3.32 -13.11 -14.00
N GLY A 41 4.34 -13.03 -13.14
CA GLY A 41 5.73 -13.30 -13.49
C GLY A 41 6.40 -12.16 -14.26
N GLN A 42 5.82 -10.96 -14.25
CA GLN A 42 6.36 -9.79 -14.94
C GLN A 42 7.20 -8.94 -13.99
N MET A 43 8.39 -8.56 -14.43
CA MET A 43 9.23 -7.60 -13.72
C MET A 43 8.61 -6.21 -13.80
N VAL A 44 8.13 -5.71 -12.67
CA VAL A 44 7.53 -4.38 -12.53
C VAL A 44 8.35 -3.54 -11.54
N SER A 45 8.18 -2.22 -11.60
CA SER A 45 8.76 -1.35 -10.57
C SER A 45 8.14 -1.67 -9.21
N GLY A 46 8.96 -1.69 -8.17
CA GLY A 46 8.49 -1.85 -6.79
C GLY A 46 7.52 -0.75 -6.38
N ASN A 47 7.66 0.44 -6.98
CA ASN A 47 6.74 1.58 -6.78
C ASN A 47 5.37 1.26 -7.38
N ASP A 48 5.33 0.77 -8.62
CA ASP A 48 4.08 0.37 -9.29
C ASP A 48 3.44 -0.82 -8.57
N TYR A 49 4.26 -1.76 -8.07
CA TYR A 49 3.79 -2.94 -7.38
C TYR A 49 3.11 -2.62 -6.05
N ILE A 50 3.72 -1.78 -5.21
CA ILE A 50 3.09 -1.38 -3.94
C ILE A 50 1.80 -0.57 -4.17
N ASP A 51 1.78 0.28 -5.21
CA ASP A 51 0.60 1.05 -5.59
C ASP A 51 -0.54 0.12 -6.06
N ASP A 52 -0.25 -0.90 -6.88
CA ASP A 52 -1.24 -1.89 -7.30
C ASP A 52 -1.76 -2.72 -6.11
N LEU A 53 -0.88 -3.15 -5.19
CA LEU A 53 -1.28 -3.87 -3.99
C LEU A 53 -2.20 -3.04 -3.11
N VAL A 54 -1.88 -1.77 -2.91
CA VAL A 54 -2.69 -0.81 -2.17
C VAL A 54 -4.05 -0.60 -2.85
N LEU A 55 -4.06 -0.40 -4.18
CA LEU A 55 -5.27 -0.18 -4.97
C LEU A 55 -6.20 -1.40 -4.95
N ARG A 56 -5.63 -2.61 -4.96
CA ARG A 56 -6.35 -3.88 -4.79
C ARG A 56 -6.70 -4.19 -3.35
N SER A 57 -6.37 -3.30 -2.41
CA SER A 57 -6.60 -3.48 -0.97
C SER A 57 -5.92 -4.73 -0.40
N LYS A 58 -4.81 -5.17 -1.00
CA LYS A 58 -3.95 -6.28 -0.56
C LYS A 58 -2.93 -5.80 0.48
N TYR A 59 -3.42 -5.16 1.55
CA TYR A 59 -2.57 -4.50 2.54
C TYR A 59 -1.58 -5.43 3.25
N ARG A 60 -1.94 -6.70 3.47
CA ARG A 60 -1.01 -7.67 4.04
C ARG A 60 0.22 -7.89 3.14
N GLN A 61 -0.01 -8.07 1.84
CA GLN A 61 1.08 -8.22 0.87
C GLN A 61 1.90 -6.93 0.74
N ALA A 62 1.24 -5.76 0.77
CA ALA A 62 1.93 -4.48 0.76
C ALA A 62 2.83 -4.30 1.99
N THR A 63 2.34 -4.66 3.19
CA THR A 63 3.14 -4.63 4.42
C THR A 63 4.35 -5.57 4.35
N ASP A 64 4.18 -6.78 3.85
CA ASP A 64 5.28 -7.73 3.68
C ASP A 64 6.30 -7.23 2.63
N PHE A 65 5.83 -6.59 1.56
CA PHE A 65 6.69 -5.95 0.57
C PHE A 65 7.49 -4.79 1.18
N VAL A 66 6.85 -3.86 1.89
CA VAL A 66 7.52 -2.77 2.62
C VAL A 66 8.58 -3.34 3.55
N HIS A 67 8.26 -4.36 4.33
CA HIS A 67 9.21 -5.02 5.22
C HIS A 67 10.42 -5.61 4.46
N SER A 68 10.21 -6.19 3.28
CA SER A 68 11.31 -6.72 2.46
C SER A 68 12.29 -5.63 2.00
N GLN A 69 11.82 -4.37 1.87
CA GLN A 69 12.65 -3.23 1.46
C GLN A 69 13.70 -2.87 2.51
N LEU A 70 13.56 -3.30 3.76
CA LEU A 70 14.57 -3.15 4.81
C LEU A 70 15.95 -3.70 4.38
N LYS A 71 15.96 -4.77 3.56
CA LYS A 71 17.20 -5.39 3.09
C LYS A 71 17.85 -4.63 1.93
N ARG A 72 17.14 -3.72 1.27
CA ARG A 72 17.61 -3.02 0.07
C ARG A 72 17.82 -1.52 0.30
N LEU A 73 16.94 -0.88 1.05
CA LEU A 73 16.97 0.55 1.32
C LEU A 73 17.90 0.90 2.47
N THR A 74 18.37 2.14 2.50
CA THR A 74 19.06 2.66 3.68
C THR A 74 18.09 2.78 4.85
N PRO A 75 18.56 2.77 6.12
CA PRO A 75 17.69 2.93 7.27
C PRO A 75 16.85 4.21 7.24
N ASN A 76 17.36 5.30 6.66
CA ASN A 76 16.62 6.55 6.50
C ASN A 76 15.50 6.44 5.46
N ASP A 77 15.78 5.86 4.30
CA ASP A 77 14.79 5.69 3.25
C ASP A 77 13.71 4.69 3.67
N TYR A 78 14.11 3.61 4.35
CA TYR A 78 13.17 2.65 4.93
C TYR A 78 12.27 3.31 5.99
N LYS A 79 12.82 4.15 6.87
CA LYS A 79 12.02 4.93 7.85
C LYS A 79 10.99 5.82 7.14
N LEU A 80 11.40 6.50 6.07
CA LEU A 80 10.52 7.36 5.29
C LEU A 80 9.41 6.56 4.60
N LEU A 81 9.77 5.43 3.95
CA LEU A 81 8.84 4.48 3.33
C LEU A 81 7.79 3.98 4.34
N VAL A 82 8.23 3.50 5.51
CA VAL A 82 7.36 3.01 6.58
C VAL A 82 6.46 4.13 7.10
N SER A 83 7.02 5.33 7.34
CA SER A 83 6.25 6.46 7.84
C SER A 83 5.12 6.84 6.89
N VAL A 84 5.41 6.92 5.60
CA VAL A 84 4.41 7.21 4.58
C VAL A 84 3.38 6.08 4.52
N TYR A 85 3.81 4.83 4.40
CA TYR A 85 2.90 3.68 4.35
C TYR A 85 1.96 3.59 5.57
N ILE A 86 2.43 3.85 6.78
CA ILE A 86 1.58 3.86 7.98
C ILE A 86 0.61 5.05 7.99
N ASP A 87 1.06 6.23 7.60
CA ASP A 87 0.20 7.41 7.45
C ASP A 87 -0.94 7.13 6.47
N TYR A 88 -0.68 6.37 5.41
CA TYR A 88 -1.74 5.89 4.52
C TYR A 88 -2.84 5.13 5.25
N LEU A 89 -2.42 4.10 5.98
CA LEU A 89 -3.30 3.10 6.55
C LEU A 89 -4.15 3.74 7.64
N GLU A 90 -3.56 4.67 8.40
CA GLU A 90 -4.25 5.47 9.40
C GLU A 90 -5.28 6.41 8.75
N ASN A 91 -4.98 6.99 7.58
CA ASN A 91 -5.86 7.88 6.82
C ASN A 91 -6.80 7.16 5.82
N LEU A 92 -6.86 5.82 5.83
CA LEU A 92 -7.74 5.08 4.93
C LEU A 92 -9.22 5.42 5.20
N PRO A 93 -10.05 5.55 4.15
CA PRO A 93 -11.49 5.77 4.30
C PRO A 93 -12.14 4.67 5.14
N PRO A 94 -13.03 5.02 6.10
CA PRO A 94 -13.66 4.04 7.01
C PRO A 94 -14.40 2.92 6.27
N LEU A 95 -15.01 3.22 5.11
CA LEU A 95 -15.64 2.22 4.24
C LEU A 95 -14.67 1.14 3.74
N ILE A 96 -13.43 1.50 3.41
CA ILE A 96 -12.40 0.55 2.96
C ILE A 96 -11.93 -0.29 4.14
N ARG A 97 -11.75 0.36 5.30
CA ARG A 97 -11.34 -0.29 6.53
C ARG A 97 -12.36 -1.32 7.00
N GLU A 98 -13.65 -0.98 6.98
CA GLU A 98 -14.73 -1.91 7.33
C GLU A 98 -14.84 -3.07 6.34
N LYS A 99 -14.78 -2.78 5.03
CA LYS A 99 -14.89 -3.79 3.98
C LYS A 99 -13.75 -4.82 4.01
N HIS A 100 -12.54 -4.37 4.33
CA HIS A 100 -11.35 -5.22 4.38
C HIS A 100 -11.00 -5.69 5.79
N GLN A 101 -11.91 -5.50 6.77
CA GLN A 101 -11.73 -5.86 8.18
C GLN A 101 -10.41 -5.34 8.77
N LEU A 102 -10.01 -4.15 8.32
CA LEU A 102 -8.73 -3.55 8.66
C LEU A 102 -8.88 -2.73 9.95
N ASP A 103 -8.72 -3.44 11.06
CA ASP A 103 -8.82 -2.88 12.40
C ASP A 103 -7.67 -1.93 12.71
N ASN A 104 -7.94 -0.88 13.50
CA ASN A 104 -6.90 -0.01 14.07
C ASN A 104 -5.79 -0.81 14.77
N ARG A 105 -6.16 -1.92 15.42
CA ARG A 105 -5.21 -2.83 16.07
C ARG A 105 -4.26 -3.49 15.07
N GLN A 106 -4.74 -3.89 13.90
CA GLN A 106 -3.89 -4.48 12.87
C GLN A 106 -2.92 -3.45 12.28
N ILE A 107 -3.38 -2.22 12.06
CA ILE A 107 -2.50 -1.13 11.60
C ILE A 107 -1.40 -0.87 12.65
N MET A 108 -1.77 -0.83 13.93
CA MET A 108 -0.80 -0.68 15.02
C MET A 108 0.18 -1.85 15.11
N ASP A 109 -0.28 -3.08 14.92
CA ASP A 109 0.57 -4.29 14.88
C ASP A 109 1.56 -4.23 13.72
N TRP A 110 1.10 -3.86 12.52
CA TRP A 110 1.98 -3.66 11.36
C TRP A 110 2.96 -2.51 11.55
N LYS A 111 2.52 -1.40 12.14
CA LYS A 111 3.39 -0.27 12.51
C LYS A 111 4.47 -0.72 13.48
N ALA A 112 4.12 -1.48 14.51
CA ALA A 112 5.07 -2.03 15.47
C ALA A 112 6.05 -2.97 14.75
N LYS A 113 5.56 -3.93 13.97
CA LYS A 113 6.40 -4.86 13.20
C LYS A 113 7.33 -4.17 12.22
N LEU A 114 6.90 -3.11 11.54
CA LEU A 114 7.74 -2.37 10.60
C LEU A 114 8.76 -1.46 11.32
N SER A 115 8.38 -0.91 12.47
CA SER A 115 9.23 -0.01 13.29
C SER A 115 10.21 -0.77 14.18
N GLU A 116 9.90 -2.00 14.59
CA GLU A 116 10.74 -2.85 15.45
C GLU A 116 12.08 -3.20 14.79
N PHE A 117 12.19 -3.12 13.46
CA PHE A 117 13.43 -3.35 12.73
C PHE A 117 14.10 -2.07 12.24
N SER A 118 13.64 -0.92 12.72
CA SER A 118 14.18 0.39 12.40
C SER A 118 15.28 0.81 13.39
N TRP A 119 16.29 -0.05 13.59
CA TRP A 119 17.42 0.20 14.50
C TRP A 119 18.75 -0.26 13.89
#